data_AF-A0A371R4J2-F1
#
_entry.id   AF-A0A371R4J2-F1
#
_cell.length_a   1.000
_cell.length_b   1.000
_cell.length_c   1.000
_cell.angle_alpha   90.00
_cell.angle_beta   90.00
_cell.angle_gamma   90.00
#
_symmetry.space_group_name_H-M   'P 1'
#
loop_
_entity.id
_entity.type
_entity.pdbx_description
1 polymer ?
#
loop_
_entity_poly.entity_id
_entity_poly.type
_entity_poly.pdbx_seq_one_letter_code
_entity_poly.pdbx_strand_id
1 'polypeptide(L)' 'MDIRILAKLVAARVGQEPVDLDEVLEALGVEISWLEKIKLVQSLEGIEAVYHAISGKIILKRANVARA' A
#
# COMPACT_ATOMS: atom_id res chain seq x y z
N MET A 1 8.18 -5.02 12.91
CA MET A 1 7.46 -6.11 12.21
C MET A 1 8.18 -6.40 10.89
N ASP A 2 8.27 -7.66 10.45
CA ASP A 2 8.89 -7.97 9.14
C ASP A 2 8.08 -7.30 8.02
N ILE A 3 8.77 -6.51 7.18
CA ILE A 3 8.15 -5.73 6.09
C ILE A 3 7.39 -6.62 5.10
N ARG A 4 7.83 -7.87 4.91
CA ARG A 4 7.19 -8.85 4.01
C ARG A 4 5.86 -9.34 4.56
N ILE A 5 5.75 -9.47 5.89
CA ILE A 5 4.49 -9.82 6.55
C ILE A 5 3.52 -8.64 6.42
N LEU A 6 4.00 -7.42 6.68
CA LEU A 6 3.19 -6.21 6.52
C LEU A 6 2.70 -6.04 5.08
N ALA A 7 3.55 -6.29 4.07
CA ALA A 7 3.16 -6.24 2.67
C ALA A 7 1.98 -7.18 2.35
N LYS A 8 2.00 -8.41 2.87
CA LYS A 8 0.89 -9.36 2.69
C LYS A 8 -0.39 -8.88 3.37
N LEU A 9 -0.29 -8.32 4.58
CA LEU A 9 -1.44 -7.80 5.32
C LEU A 9 -2.06 -6.60 4.60
N VAL A 10 -1.23 -5.66 4.14
CA VAL A 10 -1.69 -4.50 3.34
C VAL A 10 -2.32 -4.98 2.03
N ALA A 11 -1.67 -5.89 1.31
CA ALA A 11 -2.19 -6.41 0.05
C ALA A 11 -3.56 -7.09 0.19
N ALA A 12 -3.79 -7.78 1.32
CA ALA A 12 -5.08 -8.40 1.63
C ALA A 12 -6.20 -7.37 1.88
N ARG A 13 -5.87 -6.12 2.23
CA ARG A 13 -6.83 -5.02 2.43
C ARG A 13 -7.10 -4.20 1.18
N VAL A 14 -6.27 -4.33 0.13
CA VAL A 14 -6.50 -3.64 -1.15
C VAL A 14 -7.57 -4.41 -1.95
N GLY A 15 -8.77 -3.83 -2.00
CA GLY A 15 -9.94 -4.35 -2.70
C GLY A 15 -9.97 -4.01 -4.20
N GLN A 16 -11.17 -3.82 -4.73
CA GLN A 16 -11.38 -3.33 -6.10
C GLN A 16 -11.22 -1.81 -6.21
N GLU A 17 -11.63 -1.09 -5.17
CA GLU A 17 -11.48 0.36 -5.10
C GLU A 17 -10.09 0.75 -4.59
N PRO A 18 -9.52 1.86 -5.08
CA PRO A 18 -8.28 2.39 -4.54
C PRO A 18 -8.43 2.80 -3.07
N VAL A 19 -7.39 2.58 -2.27
CA VAL A 19 -7.37 2.88 -0.84
C VAL A 19 -6.14 3.71 -0.46
N ASP A 20 -6.24 4.52 0.58
CA ASP A 20 -5.08 5.20 1.16
C ASP A 20 -4.25 4.22 2.01
N LEU A 21 -2.93 4.15 1.75
CA LEU A 21 -2.02 3.33 2.54
C LEU A 21 -2.05 3.71 4.03
N ASP A 22 -2.20 5.00 4.35
CA ASP A 22 -2.16 5.45 5.75
C ASP A 22 -3.38 4.99 6.52
N GLU A 23 -4.56 5.00 5.90
CA GLU A 23 -5.79 4.45 6.48
C GLU A 23 -5.68 2.93 6.68
N VAL A 24 -5.05 2.22 5.73
CA VAL A 24 -4.81 0.77 5.87
C VAL A 24 -3.85 0.48 7.02
N LEU A 25 -2.76 1.23 7.15
CA LEU A 25 -1.78 1.07 8.22
C LEU A 25 -2.38 1.39 9.59
N GLU A 26 -3.17 2.46 9.69
CA GLU A 26 -3.90 2.84 10.91
C GLU A 26 -4.87 1.73 11.34
N ALA A 27 -5.65 1.18 10.41
CA ALA A 27 -6.56 0.07 10.68
C ALA A 27 -5.85 -1.23 11.09
N LEU A 28 -4.54 -1.34 10.86
CA LEU A 28 -3.69 -2.45 11.33
C LEU A 28 -2.95 -2.11 12.63
N GLY A 29 -3.10 -0.89 13.16
CA GLY A 29 -2.38 -0.41 14.35
C GLY A 29 -0.88 -0.26 14.09
N VAL A 30 -0.49 0.04 12.85
CA VAL A 30 0.91 0.11 12.42
C VAL A 30 1.29 1.55 12.15
N GLU A 31 2.29 2.05 12.89
CA GLU A 31 2.94 3.32 12.61
C GLU A 31 4.34 3.06 12.04
N ILE A 32 4.63 3.64 10.88
CA ILE A 32 5.93 3.50 10.20
C ILE A 32 6.34 4.81 9.55
N SER A 33 7.64 5.02 9.43
CA SER A 33 8.22 6.20 8.79
C SER A 33 7.92 6.24 7.29
N TRP A 34 8.06 7.42 6.67
CA TRP A 34 7.93 7.59 5.22
C TRP A 34 8.81 6.62 4.43
N LEU A 35 10.08 6.47 4.81
CA LEU A 35 11.02 5.57 4.13
C LEU A 35 10.57 4.11 4.22
N GLU A 36 9.98 3.71 5.35
CA GLU A 36 9.41 2.37 5.51
C GLU A 36 8.14 2.18 4.68
N LYS A 37 7.29 3.21 4.53
CA LYS A 37 6.15 3.18 3.59
C LYS A 37 6.62 2.94 2.16
N ILE A 38 7.73 3.59 1.74
CA ILE A 38 8.31 3.34 0.42
C ILE A 38 8.82 1.91 0.27
N LYS A 39 9.56 1.38 1.26
CA LYS A 39 10.03 -0.02 1.26
C LYS A 39 8.87 -1.03 1.23
N LEU A 40 7.80 -0.72 1.96
CA LEU A 40 6.57 -1.50 1.97
C LEU A 40 5.96 -1.54 0.57
N VAL A 41 5.75 -0.38 -0.04
CA VAL A 41 5.19 -0.25 -1.40
C VAL A 41 6.02 -1.04 -2.42
N GLN A 42 7.35 -0.96 -2.35
CA GLN A 42 8.26 -1.74 -3.21
C GLN A 42 8.13 -3.25 -3.02
N SER A 43 7.58 -3.69 -1.89
CA SER A 43 7.37 -5.10 -1.56
C SER A 43 5.95 -5.59 -1.88
N LEU A 44 5.06 -4.72 -2.38
CA LEU A 44 3.69 -5.10 -2.75
C LEU A 44 3.65 -5.68 -4.17
N GLU A 45 3.36 -6.97 -4.27
CA GLU A 45 3.17 -7.65 -5.56
C GLU A 45 1.72 -7.51 -6.04
N GLY A 46 1.52 -7.25 -7.34
CA GLY A 46 0.19 -7.15 -7.96
C GLY A 46 -0.61 -5.91 -7.53
N ILE A 47 0.04 -4.91 -6.96
CA ILE A 47 -0.58 -3.66 -6.51
C ILE A 47 0.18 -2.49 -7.13
N GLU A 48 -0.56 -1.57 -7.72
CA GLU A 48 -0.10 -0.27 -8.14
C GLU A 48 -0.17 0.70 -6.96
N ALA A 49 0.86 1.51 -6.79
CA ALA A 49 0.90 2.58 -5.81
C ALA A 49 1.13 3.91 -6.52
N VAL A 50 0.29 4.90 -6.24
CA VAL A 50 0.37 6.25 -6.80
C VAL A 50 0.53 7.25 -5.65
N TYR A 51 1.54 8.09 -5.73
CA TYR A 51 1.69 9.20 -4.80
C TYR A 51 0.85 10.41 -5.27
N HIS A 52 -0.14 10.80 -4.46
CA HIS A 52 -0.94 11.98 -4.71
C HIS A 52 -0.28 13.20 -4.06
N ALA A 53 0.52 13.94 -4.85
CA ALA A 53 1.40 15.00 -4.35
C ALA A 53 0.68 16.16 -3.65
N ILE A 54 -0.57 16.46 -4.02
CA ILE A 54 -1.35 17.55 -3.40
C ILE A 54 -1.75 17.19 -1.97
N SER A 55 -2.16 15.94 -1.73
CA SER A 55 -2.59 15.50 -0.39
C SER A 55 -1.49 14.81 0.41
N GLY A 56 -0.34 14.52 -0.19
CA GLY A 56 0.74 13.77 0.45
C GLY A 56 0.42 12.30 0.71
N LYS A 57 -0.62 11.74 0.06
CA LYS A 57 -1.10 10.37 0.32
C LYS A 57 -0.53 9.37 -0.69
N ILE A 58 -0.34 8.13 -0.25
CA ILE A 58 -0.04 7.01 -1.15
C ILE A 58 -1.33 6.23 -1.37
N ILE A 59 -1.80 6.22 -2.60
CA ILE A 59 -3.01 5.50 -3.00
C ILE A 59 -2.61 4.15 -3.59
N LEU A 60 -3.17 3.09 -3.04
CA LEU A 60 -2.96 1.71 -3.47
C LEU A 60 -4.16 1.21 -4.27
N LYS A 61 -3.89 0.46 -5.33
CA LYS A 61 -4.90 -0.15 -6.19
C LYS A 61 -4.40 -1.49 -6.69
N ARG A 62 -5.27 -2.50 -6.87
CA ARG A 62 -4.86 -3.71 -7.57
C ARG A 62 -4.41 -3.40 -9.00
N ALA A 63 -3.26 -3.95 -9.39
CA ALA A 63 -2.80 -3.92 -10.76
C ALA A 63 -3.79 -4.69 -11.65
N ASN A 64 -4.21 -4.08 -12.75
CA ASN A 64 -5.16 -4.71 -13.65
C ASN A 64 -4.44 -5.73 -14.53
N VAL A 65 -4.61 -7.03 -14.28
CA VAL A 65 -3.97 -8.13 -15.03
C VAL A 65 -4.45 -8.20 -16.49
N ALA A 66 -5.49 -7.43 -16.87
CA ALA A 66 -6.05 -7.39 -18.23
C ALA A 66 -5.20 -6.63 -19.28
N ARG A 67 -4.01 -6.14 -18.92
CA ARG A 67 -3.05 -5.54 -19.86
C ARG A 67 -1.63 -6.02 -19.57
N ALA A 68 -1.36 -7.28 -19.89
CA ALA A 68 -0.03 -7.83 -20.11
C ALA A 68 -0.07 -8.75 -21.32
#